data_AF-A0A3A5VF58-F1
#
_entry.id   AF-A0A3A5VF58-F1
#
_cell.length_a   1.000
_cell.length_b   1.000
_cell.length_c   1.000
_cell.angle_alpha   90.00
_cell.angle_beta   90.00
_cell.angle_gamma   90.00
#
_symmetry.space_group_name_H-M   'P 1'
#
loop_
_entity.id
_entity.type
_entity.pdbx_description
1 polymer ?
#
loop_
_entity_poly.entity_id
_entity_poly.type
_entity_poly.pdbx_seq_one_letter_code
_entity_poly.pdbx_strand_id
1 'polypeptide(L)'
;MGSRNRKSRTDRRSRQERARQSQQQLIEIIKSDTPNRRFLIDSTIRHLVKVSSRHRLQVPSEARMYFCRKCRTPFQYGENVRVRIKHGQRIVTCLSCSHTRRFGGGPKYHRIRRNL
;
A
#
# COMPACT_ATOMS: atom_id res chain seq x y z
N MET A 1 -42.32 3.58 11.60
CA MET A 1 -41.03 3.43 12.30
C MET A 1 -39.94 2.91 11.36
N GLY A 2 -39.12 3.79 10.75
CA GLY A 2 -38.07 3.35 9.79
C GLY A 2 -36.86 4.28 9.61
N SER A 3 -36.78 5.36 10.39
CA SER A 3 -35.80 6.45 10.18
C SER A 3 -34.43 6.20 10.84
N ARG A 4 -34.38 5.54 12.00
CA ARG A 4 -33.14 5.36 12.78
C ARG A 4 -32.07 4.51 12.07
N ASN A 5 -32.49 3.52 11.27
CA ASN A 5 -31.57 2.60 10.60
C ASN A 5 -30.92 3.18 9.31
N ARG A 6 -31.55 4.17 8.68
CA ARG A 6 -30.96 4.88 7.52
C ARG A 6 -29.83 5.81 7.94
N LYS A 7 -29.98 6.51 9.08
CA LYS A 7 -28.99 7.47 9.60
C LYS A 7 -27.64 6.81 9.95
N SER A 8 -27.67 5.61 10.54
CA SER A 8 -26.45 4.85 10.91
C SER A 8 -25.66 4.37 9.68
N ARG A 9 -26.35 3.97 8.61
CA ARG A 9 -25.70 3.55 7.33
C ARG A 9 -25.06 4.72 6.62
N THR A 10 -25.71 5.90 6.61
CA THR A 10 -25.16 7.12 6.00
C THR A 10 -23.90 7.60 6.74
N ASP A 11 -23.91 7.60 8.06
CA ASP A 11 -22.74 7.94 8.88
C ASP A 11 -21.58 6.95 8.64
N ARG A 12 -21.86 5.64 8.58
CA ARG A 12 -20.85 4.63 8.22
C ARG A 12 -20.23 4.87 6.85
N ARG A 13 -21.05 5.18 5.83
CA ARG A 13 -20.55 5.51 4.47
C ARG A 13 -19.69 6.77 4.48
N SER A 14 -20.14 7.82 5.18
CA SER A 14 -19.39 9.08 5.31
C SER A 14 -18.03 8.86 5.99
N ARG A 15 -17.98 8.08 7.08
CA ARG A 15 -16.72 7.70 7.75
C ARG A 15 -15.78 6.92 6.84
N GLN A 16 -16.33 5.99 6.04
CA GLN A 16 -15.53 5.24 5.09
C GLN A 16 -14.97 6.14 3.98
N GLU A 17 -15.75 7.11 3.52
CA GLU A 17 -15.32 8.05 2.48
C GLU A 17 -14.21 8.99 2.99
N ARG A 18 -14.37 9.57 4.18
CA ARG A 18 -13.32 10.36 4.84
C ARG A 18 -12.03 9.55 5.02
N ALA A 19 -12.16 8.26 5.36
CA ALA A 19 -11.01 7.37 5.48
C ALA A 19 -10.32 7.10 4.13
N ARG A 20 -11.07 7.00 3.03
CA ARG A 20 -10.49 6.90 1.67
C ARG A 20 -9.76 8.18 1.28
N GLN A 21 -10.37 9.33 1.51
CA GLN A 21 -9.74 10.64 1.24
C GLN A 21 -8.44 10.79 2.03
N SER A 22 -8.46 10.48 3.33
CA SER A 22 -7.26 10.48 4.16
C SER A 22 -6.22 9.49 3.66
N GLN A 23 -6.63 8.28 3.27
CA GLN A 23 -5.72 7.28 2.68
C GLN A 23 -5.05 7.83 1.41
N GLN A 24 -5.81 8.50 0.54
CA GLN A 24 -5.30 9.05 -0.71
C GLN A 24 -4.27 10.16 -0.47
N GLN A 25 -4.56 11.12 0.41
CA GLN A 25 -3.63 12.19 0.77
C GLN A 25 -2.31 11.63 1.33
N LEU A 26 -2.37 10.62 2.20
CA LEU A 26 -1.18 9.97 2.74
C LEU A 26 -0.35 9.28 1.64
N ILE A 27 -1.01 8.71 0.63
CA ILE A 27 -0.34 8.09 -0.52
C ILE A 27 0.34 9.14 -1.38
N GLU A 28 -0.30 10.28 -1.61
CA GLU A 28 0.28 11.40 -2.37
C GLU A 28 1.56 11.92 -1.70
N ILE A 29 1.57 12.06 -0.37
CA ILE A 29 2.77 12.43 0.40
C ILE A 29 3.89 11.40 0.25
N ILE A 30 3.56 10.10 0.22
CA ILE A 30 4.56 9.04 0.01
C ILE A 30 5.13 9.08 -1.42
N LYS A 31 4.30 9.44 -2.41
CA LYS A 31 4.67 9.49 -3.83
C LYS A 31 5.50 10.72 -4.20
N SER A 32 5.34 11.84 -3.50
CA SER A 32 5.99 13.11 -3.84
C SER A 32 7.51 13.15 -3.57
N ASP A 33 8.13 12.00 -3.28
CA ASP A 33 9.57 11.73 -3.16
C ASP A 33 10.42 12.97 -2.80
N THR A 34 10.33 13.38 -1.54
CA THR A 34 11.10 14.51 -1.04
C THR A 34 12.39 14.03 -0.41
N PRO A 35 13.56 14.26 -1.04
CA PRO A 35 14.84 13.94 -0.43
C PRO A 35 14.94 14.67 0.93
N ASN A 36 15.52 14.00 1.92
CA ASN A 36 15.71 14.45 3.30
C ASN A 36 14.48 14.45 4.24
N ARG A 37 13.32 13.91 3.85
CA ARG A 37 12.14 13.79 4.73
C ARG A 37 11.85 12.37 5.23
N ARG A 38 12.90 11.60 5.56
CA ARG A 38 12.76 10.18 5.96
C ARG A 38 11.81 9.96 7.13
N PHE A 39 11.88 10.79 8.16
CA PHE A 39 10.98 10.72 9.33
C PHE A 39 9.51 10.96 8.97
N LEU A 40 9.24 11.90 8.06
CA LEU A 40 7.90 12.20 7.59
C LEU A 40 7.32 11.02 6.82
N ILE A 41 8.09 10.42 5.92
CA ILE A 41 7.64 9.27 5.12
C ILE A 41 7.35 8.06 6.03
N ASP A 42 8.23 7.80 6.99
CA ASP A 42 8.09 6.73 7.97
C ASP A 42 6.83 6.90 8.84
N SER A 43 6.58 8.10 9.38
CA SER A 43 5.35 8.38 10.12
C SER A 43 4.11 8.27 9.22
N THR A 44 4.16 8.81 8.01
CA THR A 44 3.07 8.76 7.01
C THR A 44 2.67 7.32 6.67
N ILE A 45 3.64 6.42 6.48
CA ILE A 45 3.37 4.99 6.23
C ILE A 45 2.68 4.34 7.43
N ARG A 46 3.12 4.64 8.66
CA ARG A 46 2.45 4.14 9.87
C ARG A 46 1.00 4.63 9.94
N HIS A 47 0.75 5.90 9.64
CA HIS A 47 -0.59 6.47 9.56
C HIS A 47 -1.43 5.81 8.47
N LEU A 48 -0.87 5.59 7.28
CA LEU A 48 -1.54 4.93 6.17
C LEU A 48 -2.02 3.52 6.55
N VAL A 49 -1.14 2.72 7.17
CA VAL A 49 -1.49 1.37 7.64
C VAL A 49 -2.55 1.42 8.75
N LYS A 50 -2.46 2.38 9.67
CA LYS A 50 -3.42 2.56 10.76
C LYS A 50 -4.82 2.94 10.26
N VAL A 51 -4.92 3.92 9.35
CA VAL A 51 -6.19 4.32 8.72
C VAL A 51 -6.78 3.15 7.93
N SER A 52 -5.95 2.50 7.11
CA SER A 52 -6.39 1.38 6.27
C SER A 52 -6.93 0.22 7.10
N SER A 53 -6.21 -0.19 8.16
CA SER A 53 -6.65 -1.28 9.04
C SER A 53 -7.89 -0.92 9.85
N ARG A 54 -7.94 0.27 10.46
CA ARG A 54 -9.08 0.74 11.25
C ARG A 54 -10.38 0.77 10.46
N HIS A 55 -10.32 1.20 9.20
CA HIS A 55 -11.49 1.32 8.33
C HIS A 55 -11.67 0.14 7.36
N ARG A 56 -10.89 -0.94 7.53
CA ARG A 56 -10.91 -2.14 6.67
C ARG A 56 -10.74 -1.81 5.18
N LEU A 57 -9.96 -0.78 4.88
CA LEU A 57 -9.60 -0.38 3.52
C LEU A 57 -8.36 -1.15 3.08
N GLN A 58 -8.35 -1.55 1.81
CA GLN A 58 -7.15 -2.10 1.20
C GLN A 58 -6.18 -0.96 0.89
N VAL A 59 -4.90 -1.16 1.19
CA VAL A 59 -3.85 -0.26 0.67
C VAL A 59 -3.75 -0.48 -0.84
N PRO A 60 -3.82 0.54 -1.70
CA PRO A 60 -3.66 0.40 -3.15
C PRO A 60 -2.34 -0.27 -3.55
N SER A 61 -2.32 -0.99 -4.67
CA SER A 61 -1.13 -1.69 -5.19
C SER A 61 0.04 -0.74 -5.41
N GLU A 62 -0.24 0.48 -5.86
CA GLU A 62 0.74 1.55 -6.05
C GLU A 62 1.46 1.89 -4.74
N ALA A 63 0.70 2.13 -3.67
CA ALA A 63 1.26 2.45 -2.35
C ALA A 63 2.04 1.26 -1.74
N ARG A 64 1.63 0.02 -2.05
CA ARG A 64 2.26 -1.21 -1.54
C ARG A 64 3.72 -1.38 -1.99
N MET A 65 4.20 -0.61 -2.96
CA MET A 65 5.59 -0.70 -3.45
C MET A 65 6.55 0.26 -2.72
N TYR A 66 6.07 1.12 -1.83
CA TYR A 66 6.90 2.10 -1.14
C TYR A 66 7.32 1.69 0.26
N PHE A 67 6.83 0.55 0.78
CA PHE A 67 7.15 0.13 2.14
C PHE A 67 7.04 -1.38 2.37
N CYS A 68 7.71 -1.87 3.41
CA CYS A 68 7.59 -3.24 3.85
C CYS A 68 6.25 -3.51 4.54
N ARG A 69 5.48 -4.49 4.07
CA ARG A 69 4.21 -4.87 4.71
C ARG A 69 4.37 -5.50 6.11
N LYS A 70 5.56 -6.02 6.44
CA LYS A 70 5.87 -6.65 7.73
C LYS A 70 6.29 -5.59 8.76
N CYS A 71 7.45 -4.97 8.55
CA CYS A 71 8.04 -4.02 9.52
C CYS A 71 7.66 -2.55 9.28
N ARG A 72 6.92 -2.24 8.20
CA ARG A 72 6.49 -0.87 7.83
C ARG A 72 7.60 0.10 7.45
N THR A 73 8.85 -0.37 7.39
CA THR A 73 9.99 0.44 6.95
C THR A 73 9.76 0.95 5.52
N PRO A 74 9.96 2.26 5.26
CA PRO A 74 9.95 2.82 3.91
C PRO A 74 11.02 2.17 3.04
N PHE A 75 10.70 1.94 1.78
CA PHE A 75 11.63 1.40 0.79
C PHE A 75 12.43 2.53 0.15
N GLN A 76 13.73 2.51 0.37
CA GLN A 76 14.74 3.28 -0.36
C GLN A 76 15.45 2.29 -1.28
N TYR A 77 15.03 2.28 -2.54
CA TYR A 77 15.59 1.37 -3.55
C TYR A 77 17.06 1.71 -3.80
N GLY A 78 17.92 0.69 -3.73
CA GLY A 78 19.37 0.87 -3.77
C GLY A 78 20.04 0.89 -2.38
N GLU A 79 19.29 1.17 -1.32
CA GLU A 79 19.83 1.22 0.06
C GLU A 79 19.33 0.05 0.91
N ASN A 80 18.04 0.05 1.28
CA ASN A 80 17.47 -0.89 2.25
C ASN A 80 16.55 -1.94 1.62
N VAL A 81 16.58 -2.06 0.28
CA VAL A 81 15.78 -2.98 -0.51
C VAL A 81 16.62 -3.67 -1.57
N ARG A 82 16.51 -5.00 -1.62
CA ARG A 82 17.04 -5.79 -2.73
C ARG A 82 15.93 -6.09 -3.72
N VAL A 83 16.10 -5.67 -4.98
CA VAL A 83 15.19 -5.98 -6.08
C VAL A 83 15.84 -7.00 -7.01
N ARG A 84 15.12 -8.06 -7.35
CA ARG A 84 15.51 -9.05 -8.36
C ARG A 84 14.38 -9.19 -9.37
N ILE A 85 14.70 -9.29 -10.65
CA ILE A 85 13.74 -9.59 -11.70
C ILE A 85 13.99 -11.03 -12.14
N LYS A 86 13.01 -11.91 -11.96
CA LYS A 86 13.13 -13.34 -12.34
C LYS A 86 11.78 -13.87 -12.80
N HIS A 87 11.76 -14.61 -13.91
CA HIS A 87 10.57 -15.29 -14.43
C HIS A 87 9.33 -14.38 -14.55
N GLY A 88 9.48 -13.16 -15.08
CA GLY A 88 8.38 -12.21 -15.21
C GLY A 88 7.85 -11.66 -13.88
N GLN A 89 8.64 -11.74 -12.80
CA GLN A 89 8.31 -11.16 -11.49
C GLN A 89 9.39 -10.20 -11.01
N ARG A 90 8.93 -9.11 -10.39
CA ARG A 90 9.75 -8.25 -9.54
C ARG A 90 9.69 -8.79 -8.11
N ILE A 91 10.81 -9.29 -7.62
CA ILE A 91 10.99 -9.81 -6.26
C ILE A 91 11.66 -8.72 -5.43
N VAL A 92 10.96 -8.22 -4.43
CA VAL A 92 11.38 -7.12 -3.56
C VAL A 92 11.61 -7.68 -2.16
N THR A 93 12.85 -7.60 -1.66
CA THR A 93 13.23 -8.08 -0.34
C THR A 93 13.62 -6.90 0.54
N CYS A 94 12.94 -6.75 1.67
CA CYS A 94 13.30 -5.76 2.68
C CYS A 94 14.56 -6.21 3.41
N LEU A 95 15.62 -5.41 3.40
CA LEU A 95 16.88 -5.75 4.08
C LEU A 95 16.80 -5.54 5.60
N SER A 96 15.82 -4.78 6.10
CA SER A 96 15.63 -4.57 7.54
C SER A 96 14.96 -5.74 8.27
N CYS A 97 14.15 -6.57 7.59
CA CYS A 97 13.42 -7.68 8.22
C CYS A 97 13.35 -8.96 7.38
N SER A 98 14.07 -8.99 6.26
CA SER A 98 14.15 -10.13 5.32
C SER A 98 12.82 -10.56 4.68
N HIS A 99 11.76 -9.75 4.82
CA HIS A 99 10.46 -10.05 4.22
C HIS A 99 10.50 -9.84 2.70
N THR A 100 10.08 -10.86 1.96
CA THR A 100 10.10 -10.87 0.49
C THR A 100 8.69 -10.76 -0.07
N ARG A 101 8.50 -9.90 -1.07
CA ARG A 101 7.26 -9.78 -1.84
C ARG A 101 7.53 -9.94 -3.33
N ARG A 102 6.55 -10.47 -4.05
CA ARG A 102 6.63 -10.71 -5.50
C ARG A 102 5.50 -9.96 -6.18
N PHE A 103 5.84 -9.26 -7.25
CA PHE A 103 4.89 -8.52 -8.08
C PHE A 103 5.00 -9.04 -9.53
N GLY A 104 3.86 -9.21 -10.20
CA GLY A 104 3.78 -9.76 -11.56
C GLY A 104 3.20 -11.18 -11.61
N GLY A 105 3.00 -11.68 -12.84
CA GLY A 105 2.24 -12.91 -13.10
C GLY A 105 2.97 -14.23 -12.84
N GLY A 106 4.29 -14.21 -12.56
CA GLY A 106 5.03 -15.44 -12.27
C GLY A 106 5.58 -16.16 -13.50
N PRO A 107 6.29 -17.28 -13.29
CA PRO A 107 6.89 -18.06 -14.38
C PRO A 107 5.92 -18.48 -15.50
N LYS A 108 4.62 -18.49 -15.21
CA LYS A 108 3.55 -18.85 -16.13
C LYS A 108 2.75 -17.64 -16.65
N TYR A 109 3.23 -16.41 -16.47
CA TYR A 109 2.50 -15.19 -16.87
C TYR A 109 2.14 -15.18 -18.37
N HIS A 110 3.00 -15.76 -19.21
CA HIS A 110 2.78 -15.87 -20.66
C HIS A 110 1.56 -16.75 -21.02
N ARG A 111 1.09 -17.62 -20.12
CA ARG A 111 -0.08 -18.50 -20.38
C ARG A 111 -1.40 -17.74 -20.41
N ILE A 112 -1.43 -16.51 -19.89
CA ILE A 112 -2.65 -15.69 -19.79
C ILE A 112 -2.90 -14.89 -21.08
N ARG A 113 -1.87 -14.66 -21.91
CA ARG A 113 -1.96 -13.89 -23.17
C ARG A 113 -2.18 -14.76 -24.42
N ARG A 114 -3.13 -15.71 -24.40
CA ARG A 114 -3.45 -16.52 -25.60
C ARG A 114 -4.79 -16.22 -26.27
N ASN A 115 -5.61 -15.30 -25.73
CA ASN A 115 -6.90 -14.92 -26.31
C ASN A 115 -7.01 -13.40 -26.53
N LEU A 116 -6.09 -12.83 -27.31
CA LEU A 116 -6.26 -11.52 -27.94
C LEU A 116 -6.06 -11.70 -29.44
#